data_AF-A0A126PG40-F1
#
_entry.id   AF-A0A126PG40-F1
#
_cell.length_a   1.000
_cell.length_b   1.000
_cell.length_c   1.000
_cell.angle_alpha   90.00
_cell.angle_beta   90.00
_cell.angle_gamma   90.00
#
_symmetry.space_group_name_H-M   'P 1'
#
loop_
_entity.id
_entity.type
_entity.pdbx_description
1 polymer ?
#
loop_
_entity_poly.entity_id
_entity_poly.type
_entity_poly.pdbx_seq_one_letter_code
_entity_poly.pdbx_strand_id
1 'polypeptide(L)'
;MGSQWARAQPQPATAWVTTTATAPWRTQPAPRATTARGPADAEIDLTHPAQTITGFGACFNELGWTSLALLPAAERAGVFRELFAPGVGANFTICRMPVGANDFSRDWYSYDETPDDFSMANFSIANDRETLIPFIKQAQRQYPALRLWASPWSPPTWMKANRHYAAAAVRPESRKAFPTLADNGLPVDRQGKEGHNLFIQDDKYFTAYALYFRKFIEAYKAEGITIGMVMPQNEFNSAQVFPSCPWTATGLARFIGYLGPQMAPSKTDIFFGTMERPTEALVDTVLRDPRSAPYVHGVGFQWAGKAAIPGIHRRYPDLALYQSEQECGDGQNDWKYCRYTWDLMKQYLGNGANAYLYWNIALKQGGLSRWGWRQNSLVAVDEAAQTYQWTHEYYLMKHLSHYVRPGARRLPARGPYANLLAFQNLDRSIVVVLQNPDAVARSVAIRVGARTFVPQLPADSFSTLVLY
;
A
#
# COMPACT_ATOMS: atom_id res chain seq x y z
N MET A 1 6.04 -7.71 -23.05
CA MET A 1 4.71 -7.05 -23.05
C MET A 1 4.94 -5.60 -23.44
N GLY A 2 4.51 -5.22 -24.65
CA GLY A 2 4.75 -3.89 -25.22
C GLY A 2 3.93 -2.80 -24.51
N SER A 3 4.53 -1.62 -24.36
CA SER A 3 3.98 -0.46 -23.68
C SER A 3 2.65 0.00 -24.28
N GLN A 4 1.56 -0.12 -23.52
CA GLN A 4 0.28 0.58 -23.79
C GLN A 4 0.34 2.09 -23.53
N TRP A 5 1.52 2.65 -23.26
CA TRP A 5 1.72 4.08 -23.16
C TRP A 5 1.67 4.67 -24.57
N ALA A 6 0.51 5.24 -24.92
CA ALA A 6 0.31 5.95 -26.17
C ALA A 6 1.43 6.98 -26.41
N ARG A 7 1.84 7.16 -27.67
CA ARG A 7 2.76 8.24 -28.08
C ARG A 7 2.18 9.60 -27.64
N ALA A 8 2.86 10.27 -26.72
CA ALA A 8 2.47 11.57 -26.21
C ALA A 8 2.72 12.67 -27.26
N GLN A 9 1.89 13.73 -27.21
CA GLN A 9 2.16 15.03 -27.84
C GLN A 9 3.55 15.55 -27.44
N PRO A 10 4.18 16.47 -28.21
CA PRO A 10 5.51 16.99 -27.88
C PRO A 10 5.55 17.49 -26.44
N GLN A 11 6.25 16.75 -25.58
CA GLN A 11 6.39 17.09 -24.17
C GLN A 11 7.32 18.31 -24.05
N PRO A 12 6.97 19.29 -23.21
CA PRO A 12 7.90 20.39 -22.91
C PRO A 12 9.19 19.79 -22.34
N ALA A 13 10.34 20.38 -22.63
CA ALA A 13 11.65 19.89 -22.16
C ALA A 13 11.72 19.73 -20.62
N THR A 14 10.85 20.43 -19.89
CA THR A 14 10.68 20.29 -18.44
C THR A 14 9.23 20.59 -18.05
N ALA A 15 8.68 19.82 -17.11
CA ALA A 15 7.40 20.11 -16.44
C ALA A 15 7.62 20.37 -14.96
N TRP A 16 6.84 21.29 -14.36
CA TRP A 16 6.87 21.56 -12.93
C TRP A 16 5.45 21.74 -12.38
N VAL A 17 5.11 20.98 -11.34
CA VAL A 17 3.81 21.06 -10.65
C VAL A 17 4.04 21.23 -9.15
N THR A 18 3.19 22.01 -8.49
CA THR A 18 3.24 22.28 -7.05
C THR A 18 1.90 22.02 -6.37
N THR A 19 1.94 21.63 -5.10
CA THR A 19 0.76 21.54 -4.22
C THR A 19 1.07 22.24 -2.91
N THR A 20 0.18 23.13 -2.48
CA THR A 20 0.08 23.62 -1.09
C THR A 20 -1.24 23.15 -0.48
N ALA A 21 -1.44 23.36 0.82
CA ALA A 21 -2.70 23.06 1.50
C ALA A 21 -3.94 23.69 0.81
N THR A 22 -3.79 24.88 0.21
CA THR A 22 -4.92 25.63 -0.38
C THR A 22 -4.91 25.67 -1.90
N ALA A 23 -3.82 25.25 -2.56
CA ALA A 23 -3.67 25.26 -4.00
C ALA A 23 -3.07 23.93 -4.49
N PRO A 24 -3.89 22.87 -4.60
CA PRO A 24 -3.40 21.59 -5.07
C PRO A 24 -3.14 21.58 -6.58
N TRP A 25 -2.14 20.80 -7.00
CA TRP A 25 -1.85 20.45 -8.40
C TRP A 25 -1.78 21.63 -9.38
N ARG A 26 -1.01 22.67 -9.04
CA ARG A 26 -0.79 23.84 -9.89
C ARG A 26 0.42 23.65 -10.79
N THR A 27 0.21 23.78 -12.10
CA THR A 27 1.32 23.82 -13.07
C THR A 27 2.07 25.13 -12.94
N GLN A 28 3.39 25.07 -12.95
CA GLN A 28 4.29 26.21 -12.87
C GLN A 28 5.06 26.38 -14.19
N PRO A 29 5.54 27.61 -14.50
CA PRO A 29 6.48 27.82 -15.59
C PRO A 29 7.75 26.98 -15.40
N ALA A 30 8.18 26.23 -16.41
CA ALA A 30 9.35 25.37 -16.31
C ALA A 30 10.61 26.16 -15.88
N PRO A 31 11.36 25.70 -14.85
CA PRO A 31 12.57 26.39 -14.42
C PRO A 31 13.63 26.31 -15.52
N ARG A 32 14.34 27.43 -15.75
CA ARG A 32 15.42 27.49 -16.74
C ARG A 32 16.62 26.68 -16.23
N ALA A 33 17.15 25.82 -17.10
CA ALA A 33 18.41 25.12 -16.84
C ALA A 33 19.60 26.05 -17.11
N THR A 34 20.64 25.98 -16.28
CA THR A 34 21.94 26.60 -16.55
C THR A 34 23.03 25.53 -16.59
N THR A 35 24.10 25.76 -17.35
CA THR A 35 25.30 24.91 -17.37
C THR A 35 26.44 25.47 -16.51
N ALA A 36 26.18 26.58 -15.81
CA ALA A 36 27.15 27.20 -14.93
C ALA A 36 27.47 26.26 -13.75
N ARG A 37 28.77 26.06 -13.49
CA ARG A 37 29.23 25.29 -12.33
C ARG A 37 29.22 26.18 -11.09
N GLY A 38 28.11 26.14 -10.35
CA GLY A 38 27.97 26.72 -9.01
C GLY A 38 27.69 25.66 -7.95
N PRO A 39 27.71 26.03 -6.66
CA PRO A 39 27.21 25.16 -5.59
C PRO A 39 25.77 24.74 -5.89
N ALA A 40 25.43 23.50 -5.58
CA ALA A 40 24.07 22.98 -5.68
C ALA A 40 23.61 22.53 -4.30
N ASP A 41 22.34 22.78 -4.00
CA ASP A 41 21.69 22.34 -2.79
C ASP A 41 21.41 20.83 -2.82
N ALA A 42 21.19 20.28 -4.01
CA ALA A 42 21.06 18.85 -4.26
C ALA A 42 21.69 18.46 -5.60
N GLU A 43 22.44 17.37 -5.61
CA GLU A 43 23.03 16.75 -6.79
C GLU A 43 22.50 15.33 -6.93
N ILE A 44 21.84 15.03 -8.06
CA ILE A 44 21.23 13.74 -8.35
C ILE A 44 22.29 12.81 -8.97
N ASP A 45 22.51 11.66 -8.34
CA ASP A 45 23.45 10.64 -8.81
C ASP A 45 22.83 9.80 -9.93
N LEU A 46 23.24 10.09 -11.17
CA LEU A 46 22.81 9.36 -12.37
C LEU A 46 23.62 8.08 -12.63
N THR A 47 24.72 7.90 -11.91
CA THR A 47 25.71 6.84 -12.14
C THR A 47 25.47 5.61 -11.28
N HIS A 48 24.90 5.78 -10.09
CA HIS A 48 24.59 4.69 -9.15
C HIS A 48 23.09 4.65 -8.81
N PRO A 49 22.22 4.29 -9.77
CA PRO A 49 20.81 4.10 -9.47
C PRO A 49 20.61 2.99 -8.43
N ALA A 50 19.72 3.23 -7.47
CA ALA A 50 19.34 2.27 -6.44
C ALA A 50 18.27 1.30 -6.97
N GLN A 51 17.31 0.89 -6.14
CA GLN A 51 16.31 -0.11 -6.48
C GLN A 51 15.37 0.31 -7.62
N THR A 52 14.79 -0.70 -8.27
CA THR A 52 13.71 -0.53 -9.26
C THR A 52 12.37 -0.33 -8.55
N ILE A 53 11.56 0.60 -9.04
CA ILE A 53 10.22 0.89 -8.57
C ILE A 53 9.23 -0.01 -9.29
N THR A 54 8.54 -0.86 -8.55
CA THR A 54 7.45 -1.69 -9.05
C THR A 54 6.21 -0.85 -9.35
N GLY A 55 5.89 0.11 -8.50
CA GLY A 55 4.76 1.01 -8.70
C GLY A 55 4.16 1.55 -7.41
N PHE A 56 3.07 2.27 -7.60
CA PHE A 56 2.31 2.92 -6.54
C PHE A 56 0.85 2.53 -6.66
N GLY A 57 0.15 2.49 -5.53
CA GLY A 57 -1.30 2.42 -5.52
C GLY A 57 -1.89 2.41 -4.13
N ALA A 58 -2.96 1.67 -3.95
CA ALA A 58 -3.76 1.67 -2.72
C ALA A 58 -4.49 0.34 -2.48
N CYS A 59 -5.28 0.23 -1.41
CA CYS A 59 -6.09 -0.95 -1.12
C CYS A 59 -7.55 -0.81 -1.52
N PHE A 60 -8.09 -1.89 -2.09
CA PHE A 60 -9.53 -2.11 -2.20
C PHE A 60 -10.04 -2.69 -0.87
N ASN A 61 -10.96 -2.00 -0.21
CA ASN A 61 -11.68 -2.48 0.96
C ASN A 61 -13.19 -2.23 0.78
N GLU A 62 -14.02 -2.92 1.56
CA GLU A 62 -15.47 -2.87 1.34
C GLU A 62 -16.06 -1.49 1.66
N LEU A 63 -15.59 -0.84 2.74
CA LEU A 63 -16.08 0.50 3.09
C LEU A 63 -15.70 1.56 2.05
N GLY A 64 -14.59 1.39 1.34
CA GLY A 64 -14.24 2.23 0.21
C GLY A 64 -15.10 2.02 -1.02
N TRP A 65 -15.53 0.78 -1.28
CA TRP A 65 -16.53 0.55 -2.32
C TRP A 65 -17.89 1.13 -1.94
N THR A 66 -18.37 0.85 -0.72
CA THR A 66 -19.69 1.30 -0.29
C THR A 66 -19.76 2.82 -0.17
N SER A 67 -18.67 3.50 0.19
CA SER A 67 -18.62 4.97 0.15
C SER A 67 -18.72 5.49 -1.28
N LEU A 68 -17.94 4.95 -2.23
CA LEU A 68 -18.00 5.38 -3.63
C LEU A 68 -19.35 5.04 -4.29
N ALA A 69 -20.01 3.96 -3.86
CA ALA A 69 -21.30 3.55 -4.38
C ALA A 69 -22.42 4.59 -4.14
N LEU A 70 -22.25 5.47 -3.15
CA LEU A 70 -23.18 6.57 -2.82
C LEU A 70 -23.12 7.74 -3.82
N LEU A 71 -22.04 7.85 -4.58
CA LEU A 71 -21.87 8.89 -5.59
C LEU A 71 -22.72 8.62 -6.83
N PRO A 72 -23.15 9.67 -7.56
CA PRO A 72 -23.70 9.53 -8.89
C PRO A 72 -22.75 8.74 -9.80
N ALA A 73 -23.29 7.95 -10.73
CA ALA A 73 -22.49 7.05 -11.56
C ALA A 73 -21.40 7.77 -12.36
N ALA A 74 -21.67 8.99 -12.83
CA ALA A 74 -20.70 9.83 -13.54
C ALA A 74 -19.54 10.27 -12.64
N GLU A 75 -19.83 10.74 -11.42
CA GLU A 75 -18.82 11.14 -10.44
C GLU A 75 -17.96 9.95 -10.03
N ARG A 76 -18.58 8.81 -9.73
CA ARG A 76 -17.87 7.56 -9.42
C ARG A 76 -16.96 7.15 -10.58
N ALA A 77 -17.42 7.22 -11.82
CA ALA A 77 -16.58 6.91 -12.99
C ALA A 77 -15.40 7.89 -13.13
N GLY A 78 -15.62 9.18 -12.83
CA GLY A 78 -14.57 10.20 -12.75
C GLY A 78 -13.49 9.86 -11.73
N VAL A 79 -13.86 9.41 -10.53
CA VAL A 79 -12.92 8.96 -9.49
C VAL A 79 -12.02 7.83 -9.99
N PHE A 80 -12.59 6.80 -10.61
CA PHE A 80 -11.78 5.68 -11.14
C PHE A 80 -10.86 6.12 -12.27
N ARG A 81 -11.35 6.99 -13.18
CA ARG A 81 -10.52 7.55 -14.25
C ARG A 81 -9.34 8.33 -13.67
N GLU A 82 -9.58 9.18 -12.68
CA GLU A 82 -8.54 9.98 -12.03
C GLU A 82 -7.52 9.08 -11.29
N LEU A 83 -7.95 8.00 -10.63
CA LEU A 83 -7.04 7.10 -9.92
C LEU A 83 -6.19 6.21 -10.85
N PHE A 84 -6.76 5.69 -11.92
CA PHE A 84 -6.17 4.56 -12.67
C PHE A 84 -5.89 4.84 -14.14
N ALA A 85 -6.60 5.77 -14.80
CA ALA A 85 -6.45 5.94 -16.24
C ALA A 85 -5.06 6.54 -16.58
N PRO A 86 -4.28 5.91 -17.47
CA PRO A 86 -2.96 6.37 -17.87
C PRO A 86 -2.93 7.84 -18.32
N GLY A 87 -2.05 8.64 -17.70
CA GLY A 87 -1.83 10.04 -18.04
C GLY A 87 -2.86 11.01 -17.49
N VAL A 88 -3.85 10.56 -16.71
CA VAL A 88 -4.90 11.43 -16.17
C VAL A 88 -4.55 11.92 -14.76
N GLY A 89 -4.64 11.05 -13.76
CA GLY A 89 -4.43 11.40 -12.37
C GLY A 89 -3.33 10.58 -11.71
N ALA A 90 -3.65 9.83 -10.67
CA ALA A 90 -2.63 9.10 -9.90
C ALA A 90 -1.93 7.97 -10.68
N ASN A 91 -2.52 7.44 -11.77
CA ASN A 91 -1.91 6.37 -12.57
C ASN A 91 -1.50 5.15 -11.73
N PHE A 92 -2.35 4.71 -10.80
CA PHE A 92 -2.07 3.54 -9.98
C PHE A 92 -1.97 2.27 -10.84
N THR A 93 -0.94 1.46 -10.56
CA THR A 93 -0.58 0.28 -11.36
C THR A 93 -0.47 -1.00 -10.54
N ILE A 94 -0.44 -0.87 -9.21
CA ILE A 94 -0.42 -1.99 -8.27
C ILE A 94 -1.35 -1.68 -7.09
N CYS A 95 -2.23 -2.61 -6.76
CA CYS A 95 -3.15 -2.46 -5.63
C CYS A 95 -3.15 -3.71 -4.75
N ARG A 96 -3.56 -3.50 -3.50
CA ARG A 96 -3.81 -4.54 -2.52
C ARG A 96 -5.30 -4.82 -2.40
N MET A 97 -5.66 -6.03 -1.98
CA MET A 97 -6.98 -6.35 -1.46
C MET A 97 -6.93 -7.31 -0.25
N PRO A 98 -7.97 -7.39 0.57
CA PRO A 98 -8.07 -8.39 1.62
C PRO A 98 -8.53 -9.76 1.10
N VAL A 99 -8.16 -10.80 1.83
CA VAL A 99 -8.75 -12.15 1.71
C VAL A 99 -9.69 -12.31 2.90
N GLY A 100 -10.99 -12.17 2.67
CA GLY A 100 -11.99 -12.08 3.74
C GLY A 100 -12.05 -10.70 4.40
N ALA A 101 -12.62 -10.62 5.60
CA ALA A 101 -12.78 -9.35 6.31
C ALA A 101 -11.44 -8.73 6.77
N ASN A 102 -11.34 -7.41 6.64
CA ASN A 102 -10.35 -6.54 7.28
C ASN A 102 -11.05 -5.50 8.19
N ASP A 103 -10.28 -4.60 8.80
CA ASP A 103 -10.76 -3.48 9.63
C ASP A 103 -11.61 -2.43 8.88
N PHE A 104 -11.70 -2.50 7.54
CA PHE A 104 -12.60 -1.69 6.70
C PHE A 104 -13.60 -2.54 5.92
N SER A 105 -14.03 -3.65 6.50
CA SER A 105 -15.11 -4.49 6.01
C SER A 105 -16.46 -4.11 6.62
N ARG A 106 -17.56 -4.54 5.98
CA ARG A 106 -18.93 -4.27 6.43
C ARG A 106 -19.25 -5.00 7.73
N ASP A 107 -18.76 -6.23 7.84
CA ASP A 107 -18.92 -7.09 9.02
C ASP A 107 -17.78 -8.13 9.09
N TRP A 108 -17.87 -9.01 10.09
CA TRP A 108 -17.03 -10.20 10.21
C TRP A 108 -17.39 -11.24 9.15
N TYR A 109 -16.43 -11.66 8.33
CA TYR A 109 -16.61 -12.80 7.42
C TYR A 109 -15.26 -13.42 6.99
N SER A 110 -15.33 -14.68 6.59
CA SER A 110 -14.33 -15.37 5.78
C SER A 110 -15.05 -16.05 4.61
N TYR A 111 -14.30 -16.71 3.72
CA TYR A 111 -14.92 -17.46 2.63
C TYR A 111 -15.40 -18.85 3.03
N ASP A 112 -15.11 -19.32 4.24
CA ASP A 112 -15.58 -20.64 4.72
C ASP A 112 -15.65 -20.71 6.25
N GLU A 113 -16.81 -20.37 6.81
CA GLU A 113 -17.08 -20.47 8.24
C GLU A 113 -17.73 -21.80 8.67
N THR A 114 -17.79 -22.80 7.79
CA THR A 114 -18.32 -24.12 8.16
C THR A 114 -17.29 -24.85 9.03
N PRO A 115 -17.60 -25.19 10.30
CA PRO A 115 -16.63 -25.84 11.18
C PRO A 115 -16.11 -27.15 10.59
N ASP A 116 -14.80 -27.35 10.66
CA ASP A 116 -14.11 -28.58 10.23
C ASP A 116 -14.29 -28.94 8.74
N ASP A 117 -14.65 -27.97 7.89
CA ASP A 117 -14.67 -28.16 6.44
C ASP A 117 -13.25 -28.14 5.85
N PHE A 118 -12.46 -29.17 6.18
CA PHE A 118 -11.09 -29.32 5.68
C PHE A 118 -11.03 -29.48 4.15
N SER A 119 -12.16 -29.84 3.52
CA SER A 119 -12.27 -30.01 2.07
C SER A 119 -12.61 -28.71 1.32
N MET A 120 -12.96 -27.65 2.05
CA MET A 120 -13.42 -26.38 1.51
C MET A 120 -14.65 -26.55 0.60
N ALA A 121 -15.60 -27.40 1.00
CA ALA A 121 -16.82 -27.70 0.26
C ALA A 121 -17.81 -26.52 0.27
N ASN A 122 -17.82 -25.74 1.34
CA ASN A 122 -18.69 -24.58 1.54
C ASN A 122 -18.01 -23.24 1.21
N PHE A 123 -16.78 -23.28 0.67
CA PHE A 123 -16.03 -22.10 0.25
C PHE A 123 -16.83 -21.21 -0.72
N SER A 124 -16.94 -19.92 -0.42
CA SER A 124 -17.64 -18.95 -1.27
C SER A 124 -17.09 -17.52 -1.13
N ILE A 125 -16.94 -16.85 -2.27
CA ILE A 125 -16.61 -15.42 -2.37
C ILE A 125 -17.87 -14.55 -2.57
N ALA A 126 -19.04 -15.03 -2.15
CA ALA A 126 -20.33 -14.34 -2.40
C ALA A 126 -20.34 -12.91 -1.87
N ASN A 127 -19.81 -12.68 -0.67
CA ASN A 127 -19.69 -11.33 -0.09
C ASN A 127 -18.96 -10.37 -1.04
N ASP A 128 -17.85 -10.81 -1.61
CA ASP A 128 -16.96 -9.96 -2.39
C ASP A 128 -17.55 -9.59 -3.76
N ARG A 129 -18.53 -10.36 -4.25
CA ARG A 129 -19.29 -10.01 -5.46
C ARG A 129 -20.14 -8.76 -5.27
N GLU A 130 -20.49 -8.43 -4.03
CA GLU A 130 -21.23 -7.22 -3.69
C GLU A 130 -20.30 -6.00 -3.54
N THR A 131 -19.02 -6.22 -3.23
CA THR A 131 -18.08 -5.16 -2.82
C THR A 131 -16.74 -5.15 -3.57
N LEU A 132 -15.79 -6.02 -3.20
CA LEU A 132 -14.41 -5.96 -3.70
C LEU A 132 -14.31 -6.22 -5.21
N ILE A 133 -15.09 -7.18 -5.74
CA ILE A 133 -15.07 -7.53 -7.17
C ILE A 133 -15.54 -6.36 -8.05
N PRO A 134 -16.73 -5.75 -7.82
CA PRO A 134 -17.12 -4.59 -8.63
C PRO A 134 -16.14 -3.42 -8.45
N PHE A 135 -15.56 -3.23 -7.26
CA PHE A 135 -14.54 -2.20 -7.03
C PHE A 135 -13.30 -2.40 -7.92
N ILE A 136 -12.74 -3.61 -7.92
CA ILE A 136 -11.58 -3.97 -8.73
C ILE A 136 -11.90 -3.88 -10.23
N LYS A 137 -13.08 -4.36 -10.65
CA LYS A 137 -13.49 -4.32 -12.07
C LYS A 137 -13.60 -2.88 -12.59
N GLN A 138 -14.00 -1.90 -11.77
CA GLN A 138 -13.98 -0.49 -12.18
C GLN A 138 -12.56 0.02 -12.43
N ALA A 139 -11.59 -0.37 -11.60
CA ALA A 139 -10.18 -0.03 -11.80
C ALA A 139 -9.59 -0.72 -13.05
N GLN A 140 -9.87 -2.02 -13.26
CA GLN A 140 -9.41 -2.77 -14.43
C GLN A 140 -9.96 -2.21 -15.76
N ARG A 141 -11.16 -1.62 -15.77
CA ARG A 141 -11.68 -0.91 -16.95
C ARG A 141 -10.81 0.27 -17.37
N GLN A 142 -10.16 0.94 -16.42
CA GLN A 142 -9.25 2.06 -16.69
C GLN A 142 -7.84 1.57 -16.99
N TYR A 143 -7.40 0.51 -16.30
CA TYR A 143 -6.06 -0.07 -16.46
C TYR A 143 -6.11 -1.60 -16.40
N PRO A 144 -6.30 -2.30 -17.54
CA PRO A 144 -6.45 -3.77 -17.56
C PRO A 144 -5.23 -4.54 -17.05
N ALA A 145 -4.04 -3.92 -17.07
CA ALA A 145 -2.80 -4.50 -16.58
C ALA A 145 -2.56 -4.28 -15.07
N LEU A 146 -3.58 -3.85 -14.32
CA LEU A 146 -3.50 -3.62 -12.87
C LEU A 146 -2.97 -4.86 -12.15
N ARG A 147 -1.85 -4.71 -11.44
CA ARG A 147 -1.28 -5.78 -10.61
C ARG A 147 -2.01 -5.81 -9.28
N LEU A 148 -2.38 -7.00 -8.83
CA LEU A 148 -3.05 -7.19 -7.55
C LEU A 148 -2.31 -8.16 -6.67
N TRP A 149 -2.31 -7.85 -5.39
CA TRP A 149 -1.89 -8.76 -4.36
C TRP A 149 -2.85 -8.79 -3.19
N ALA A 150 -2.90 -9.92 -2.50
CA ALA A 150 -3.89 -10.14 -1.45
C ALA A 150 -3.27 -10.62 -0.14
N SER A 151 -3.94 -10.33 0.97
CA SER A 151 -3.53 -10.78 2.30
C SER A 151 -4.76 -10.96 3.19
N PRO A 152 -4.89 -12.04 3.96
CA PRO A 152 -5.94 -12.14 4.97
C PRO A 152 -5.57 -11.33 6.22
N TRP A 153 -6.58 -10.87 6.94
CA TRP A 153 -6.43 -10.36 8.31
C TRP A 153 -6.71 -11.47 9.32
N SER A 154 -7.66 -12.34 9.03
CA SER A 154 -7.93 -13.53 9.84
C SER A 154 -8.17 -14.74 8.92
N PRO A 155 -7.72 -15.94 9.31
CA PRO A 155 -8.27 -17.17 8.76
C PRO A 155 -9.73 -17.33 9.23
N PRO A 156 -10.47 -18.33 8.69
CA PRO A 156 -11.74 -18.74 9.26
C PRO A 156 -11.68 -19.00 10.76
N THR A 157 -12.76 -18.69 11.48
CA THR A 157 -12.73 -18.72 12.95
C THR A 157 -12.43 -20.11 13.51
N TRP A 158 -12.93 -21.16 12.86
CA TRP A 158 -12.72 -22.56 13.27
C TRP A 158 -11.25 -23.04 13.11
N MET A 159 -10.40 -22.29 12.40
CA MET A 159 -8.96 -22.56 12.29
C MET A 159 -8.13 -21.88 13.40
N LYS A 160 -8.77 -21.11 14.28
CA LYS A 160 -8.12 -20.35 15.35
C LYS A 160 -8.40 -20.97 16.70
N ALA A 161 -7.40 -20.94 17.58
CA ALA A 161 -7.55 -21.46 18.94
C ALA A 161 -8.65 -20.73 19.74
N ASN A 162 -8.88 -19.44 19.47
CA ASN A 162 -9.90 -18.65 20.16
C ASN A 162 -11.30 -18.66 19.51
N ARG A 163 -11.44 -19.27 18.31
CA ARG A 163 -12.70 -19.30 17.55
C ARG A 163 -13.35 -17.92 17.36
N HIS A 164 -12.54 -16.90 17.09
CA HIS A 164 -13.00 -15.53 16.93
C HIS A 164 -12.16 -14.75 15.93
N TYR A 165 -12.74 -13.80 15.19
CA TYR A 165 -12.03 -13.00 14.18
C TYR A 165 -10.98 -12.05 14.76
N ALA A 166 -11.32 -11.34 15.84
CA ALA A 166 -10.36 -10.55 16.59
C ALA A 166 -9.40 -11.42 17.42
N ALA A 167 -8.22 -10.89 17.71
CA ALA A 167 -7.23 -11.51 18.58
C ALA A 167 -7.04 -10.75 19.90
N ALA A 168 -7.55 -9.52 20.04
CA ALA A 168 -7.55 -8.76 21.29
C ALA A 168 -8.97 -8.36 21.68
N ALA A 169 -9.32 -8.49 22.96
CA ALA A 169 -10.60 -8.00 23.47
C ALA A 169 -10.60 -6.48 23.58
N VAL A 170 -11.76 -5.86 23.38
CA VAL A 170 -11.94 -4.43 23.66
C VAL A 170 -12.05 -4.24 25.16
N ARG A 171 -11.15 -3.43 25.73
CA ARG A 171 -11.13 -3.15 27.16
C ARG A 171 -11.77 -1.79 27.47
N PRO A 172 -12.43 -1.61 28.63
CA PRO A 172 -13.03 -0.33 29.00
C PRO A 172 -12.06 0.86 28.95
N GLU A 173 -10.80 0.64 29.32
CA GLU A 173 -9.72 1.61 29.26
C GLU A 173 -9.34 2.01 27.83
N SER A 174 -9.44 1.09 26.85
CA SER A 174 -9.18 1.39 25.44
C SER A 174 -10.17 2.42 24.90
N ARG A 175 -11.42 2.41 25.40
CA ARG A 175 -12.44 3.40 25.05
C ARG A 175 -12.18 4.79 25.62
N LYS A 176 -11.27 4.95 26.61
CA LYS A 176 -10.84 6.29 27.05
C LYS A 176 -9.97 6.98 25.99
N ALA A 177 -9.10 6.22 25.34
CA ALA A 177 -8.25 6.72 24.26
C ALA A 177 -9.00 6.75 22.91
N PHE A 178 -9.90 5.80 22.68
CA PHE A 178 -10.68 5.66 21.45
C PHE A 178 -12.17 5.54 21.76
N PRO A 179 -12.88 6.66 22.02
CA PRO A 179 -14.27 6.65 22.48
C PRO A 179 -15.25 5.97 21.53
N THR A 180 -14.92 5.92 20.24
CA THR A 180 -15.75 5.32 19.20
C THR A 180 -15.58 3.80 19.09
N LEU A 181 -14.62 3.20 19.80
CA LEU A 181 -14.26 1.79 19.64
C LEU A 181 -15.43 0.87 20.01
N ALA A 182 -15.93 0.14 19.01
CA ALA A 182 -17.06 -0.77 19.17
C ALA A 182 -16.66 -1.98 20.02
N ASP A 183 -17.60 -2.56 20.77
CA ASP A 183 -17.37 -3.87 21.37
C ASP A 183 -17.18 -4.92 20.27
N ASN A 184 -16.21 -5.82 20.46
CA ASN A 184 -15.99 -6.91 19.53
C ASN A 184 -16.49 -8.25 20.06
N GLY A 185 -17.00 -8.32 21.29
CA GLY A 185 -17.58 -9.53 21.87
C GLY A 185 -16.56 -10.63 22.20
N LEU A 186 -15.25 -10.37 22.10
CA LEU A 186 -14.22 -11.34 22.45
C LEU A 186 -13.98 -11.34 23.98
N PRO A 187 -14.19 -12.47 24.67
CA PRO A 187 -13.80 -12.60 26.07
C PRO A 187 -12.30 -12.44 26.28
N VAL A 188 -11.92 -11.73 27.35
CA VAL A 188 -10.51 -11.40 27.67
C VAL A 188 -9.64 -12.64 27.88
N ASP A 189 -10.20 -13.71 28.42
CA ASP A 189 -9.53 -15.00 28.66
C ASP A 189 -9.28 -15.81 27.38
N ARG A 190 -9.98 -15.48 26.28
CA ARG A 190 -9.80 -16.09 24.96
C ARG A 190 -8.98 -15.23 23.99
N GLN A 191 -8.42 -14.11 24.43
CA GLN A 191 -7.62 -13.27 23.55
C GLN A 191 -6.31 -13.96 23.15
N GLY A 192 -5.85 -13.71 21.92
CA GLY A 192 -4.50 -14.04 21.49
C GLY A 192 -3.47 -13.10 22.12
N LYS A 193 -2.21 -13.36 21.80
CA LYS A 193 -1.08 -12.55 22.24
C LYS A 193 -0.18 -12.25 21.06
N GLU A 194 0.37 -11.04 21.06
CA GLU A 194 1.41 -10.66 20.11
C GLU A 194 2.55 -11.68 20.10
N GLY A 195 3.03 -12.02 18.90
CA GLY A 195 4.13 -12.95 18.72
C GLY A 195 3.85 -14.40 19.13
N HIS A 196 2.59 -14.80 19.25
CA HIS A 196 2.19 -16.18 19.51
C HIS A 196 1.35 -16.72 18.35
N ASN A 197 1.38 -18.02 18.13
CA ASN A 197 0.50 -18.66 17.14
C ASN A 197 -0.93 -18.70 17.68
N LEU A 198 -1.83 -17.92 17.08
CA LEU A 198 -3.27 -18.06 17.33
C LEU A 198 -3.94 -19.03 16.33
N PHE A 199 -3.34 -19.21 15.15
CA PHE A 199 -3.70 -20.27 14.23
C PHE A 199 -3.29 -21.64 14.78
N ILE A 200 -4.17 -22.64 14.65
CA ILE A 200 -3.93 -24.00 15.13
C ILE A 200 -2.77 -24.66 14.36
N GLN A 201 -1.68 -25.01 15.05
CA GLN A 201 -0.42 -25.47 14.44
C GLN A 201 -0.41 -26.98 14.09
N ASP A 202 -1.44 -27.46 13.39
CA ASP A 202 -1.64 -28.85 12.98
C ASP A 202 -1.73 -28.96 11.45
N ASP A 203 -1.15 -30.01 10.89
CA ASP A 203 -0.99 -30.23 9.44
C ASP A 203 -2.32 -30.26 8.68
N LYS A 204 -3.40 -30.77 9.29
CA LYS A 204 -4.71 -30.78 8.62
C LYS A 204 -5.26 -29.36 8.43
N TYR A 205 -5.01 -28.46 9.40
CA TYR A 205 -5.40 -27.06 9.31
C TYR A 205 -4.52 -26.30 8.32
N PHE A 206 -3.21 -26.56 8.29
CA PHE A 206 -2.33 -25.96 7.27
C PHE A 206 -2.71 -26.39 5.86
N THR A 207 -3.01 -27.67 5.66
CA THR A 207 -3.45 -28.20 4.36
C THR A 207 -4.75 -27.54 3.90
N ALA A 208 -5.74 -27.47 4.79
CA ALA A 208 -7.02 -26.83 4.50
C ALA A 208 -6.85 -25.33 4.23
N TYR A 209 -6.04 -24.62 5.01
CA TYR A 209 -5.83 -23.19 4.80
C TYR A 209 -5.03 -22.88 3.53
N ALA A 210 -4.07 -23.73 3.14
CA ALA A 210 -3.41 -23.61 1.85
C ALA A 210 -4.39 -23.85 0.68
N LEU A 211 -5.32 -24.81 0.83
CA LEU A 211 -6.41 -25.03 -0.14
C LEU A 211 -7.38 -23.83 -0.20
N TYR A 212 -7.67 -23.19 0.93
CA TYR A 212 -8.47 -21.96 1.01
C TYR A 212 -7.88 -20.85 0.14
N PHE A 213 -6.56 -20.61 0.23
CA PHE A 213 -5.87 -19.66 -0.65
C PHE A 213 -5.99 -20.05 -2.13
N ARG A 214 -5.79 -21.32 -2.48
CA ARG A 214 -5.94 -21.77 -3.88
C ARG A 214 -7.34 -21.52 -4.41
N LYS A 215 -8.38 -21.88 -3.65
CA LYS A 215 -9.78 -21.64 -4.02
C LYS A 215 -10.09 -20.16 -4.18
N PHE A 216 -9.53 -19.31 -3.33
CA PHE A 216 -9.61 -17.85 -3.49
C PHE A 216 -9.00 -17.39 -4.82
N ILE A 217 -7.78 -17.82 -5.14
CA ILE A 217 -7.11 -17.45 -6.40
C ILE A 217 -7.91 -17.93 -7.62
N GLU A 218 -8.39 -19.17 -7.60
CA GLU A 218 -9.19 -19.76 -8.68
C GLU A 218 -10.54 -19.04 -8.84
N ALA A 219 -11.22 -18.72 -7.75
CA ALA A 219 -12.51 -18.04 -7.77
C ALA A 219 -12.38 -16.59 -8.28
N TYR A 220 -11.34 -15.86 -7.87
CA TYR A 220 -11.07 -14.52 -8.42
C TYR A 220 -10.68 -14.55 -9.90
N LYS A 221 -9.91 -15.56 -10.31
CA LYS A 221 -9.58 -15.76 -11.72
C LYS A 221 -10.83 -16.01 -12.56
N ALA A 222 -11.81 -16.77 -12.05
CA ALA A 222 -13.10 -16.97 -12.71
C ALA A 222 -13.91 -15.67 -12.86
N GLU A 223 -13.66 -14.67 -12.01
CA GLU A 223 -14.22 -13.32 -12.10
C GLU A 223 -13.44 -12.39 -13.04
N GLY A 224 -12.39 -12.88 -13.71
CA GLY A 224 -11.50 -12.08 -14.56
C GLY A 224 -10.44 -11.27 -13.80
N ILE A 225 -10.23 -11.59 -12.51
CA ILE A 225 -9.29 -10.88 -11.64
C ILE A 225 -8.10 -11.78 -11.36
N THR A 226 -6.91 -11.39 -11.83
CA THR A 226 -5.68 -12.15 -11.57
C THR A 226 -5.00 -11.63 -10.31
N ILE A 227 -4.89 -12.49 -9.30
CA ILE A 227 -4.09 -12.23 -8.10
C ILE A 227 -2.67 -12.74 -8.33
N GLY A 228 -1.71 -11.81 -8.46
CA GLY A 228 -0.33 -12.13 -8.82
C GLY A 228 0.56 -12.45 -7.63
N MET A 229 0.19 -12.02 -6.42
CA MET A 229 0.97 -12.24 -5.21
C MET A 229 0.05 -12.38 -4.00
N VAL A 230 0.43 -13.20 -3.03
CA VAL A 230 -0.18 -13.24 -1.70
C VAL A 230 0.84 -12.98 -0.61
N MET A 231 0.37 -12.36 0.47
CA MET A 231 1.05 -12.32 1.75
C MET A 231 0.21 -13.16 2.73
N PRO A 232 0.76 -14.21 3.36
CA PRO A 232 -0.01 -15.19 4.14
C PRO A 232 -0.82 -14.61 5.29
N GLN A 233 -0.42 -13.44 5.81
CA GLN A 233 -1.06 -12.80 6.96
C GLN A 233 -0.72 -11.30 7.00
N ASN A 234 -1.73 -10.46 7.22
CA ASN A 234 -1.57 -9.04 7.55
C ASN A 234 -1.14 -8.89 9.01
N GLU A 235 -0.16 -8.02 9.27
CA GLU A 235 0.37 -7.70 10.61
C GLU A 235 0.56 -8.97 11.43
N PHE A 236 1.37 -9.87 10.86
CA PHE A 236 1.39 -11.26 11.28
C PHE A 236 1.75 -11.47 12.75
N ASN A 237 2.31 -10.47 13.43
CA ASN A 237 2.72 -10.57 14.80
C ASN A 237 1.69 -9.96 15.77
N SER A 238 0.71 -9.18 15.28
CA SER A 238 -0.16 -8.33 16.11
C SER A 238 -1.48 -9.00 16.49
N ALA A 239 -1.89 -8.79 17.75
CA ALA A 239 -3.22 -9.15 18.24
C ALA A 239 -4.11 -7.91 18.25
N GLN A 240 -5.10 -7.83 17.36
CA GLN A 240 -5.93 -6.63 17.17
C GLN A 240 -7.38 -6.84 17.62
N VAL A 241 -8.07 -5.72 17.89
CA VAL A 241 -9.50 -5.70 18.28
C VAL A 241 -10.47 -5.91 17.12
N PHE A 242 -9.95 -5.85 15.89
CA PHE A 242 -10.61 -6.15 14.62
C PHE A 242 -9.98 -7.42 14.02
N PRO A 243 -10.39 -7.91 12.82
CA PRO A 243 -9.86 -9.16 12.26
C PRO A 243 -8.34 -9.20 12.32
N SER A 244 -7.78 -10.24 12.96
CA SER A 244 -6.34 -10.43 13.13
C SER A 244 -6.01 -11.86 13.54
N CYS A 245 -4.83 -12.34 13.18
CA CYS A 245 -4.33 -13.61 13.65
C CYS A 245 -2.81 -13.48 13.85
N PRO A 246 -2.32 -13.41 15.11
CA PRO A 246 -0.90 -13.41 15.35
C PRO A 246 -0.29 -14.79 15.10
N TRP A 247 0.96 -14.77 14.67
CA TRP A 247 1.83 -15.89 14.39
C TRP A 247 3.23 -15.62 14.93
N THR A 248 3.90 -16.69 15.32
CA THR A 248 5.37 -16.72 15.41
C THR A 248 5.96 -16.77 14.00
N ALA A 249 7.18 -16.25 13.81
CA ALA A 249 7.86 -16.35 12.51
C ALA A 249 8.05 -17.81 12.07
N THR A 250 8.43 -18.71 12.99
CA THR A 250 8.57 -20.15 12.71
C THR A 250 7.25 -20.83 12.36
N GLY A 251 6.15 -20.46 13.03
CA GLY A 251 4.82 -20.98 12.72
C GLY A 251 4.34 -20.55 11.33
N LEU A 252 4.57 -19.28 10.98
CA LEU A 252 4.26 -18.78 9.65
C LEU A 252 5.13 -19.42 8.57
N ALA A 253 6.43 -19.60 8.82
CA ALA A 253 7.35 -20.31 7.93
C ALA A 253 6.89 -21.75 7.65
N ARG A 254 6.42 -22.47 8.69
CA ARG A 254 5.83 -23.79 8.53
C ARG A 254 4.61 -23.75 7.60
N PHE A 255 3.69 -22.80 7.80
CA PHE A 255 2.51 -22.66 6.93
C PHE A 255 2.90 -22.34 5.48
N ILE A 256 3.88 -21.46 5.26
CA ILE A 256 4.35 -21.13 3.89
C ILE A 256 4.81 -22.38 3.14
N GLY A 257 5.38 -23.37 3.82
CA GLY A 257 5.73 -24.66 3.21
C GLY A 257 4.53 -25.44 2.66
N TYR A 258 3.33 -25.27 3.23
CA TYR A 258 2.06 -25.82 2.71
C TYR A 258 1.45 -24.92 1.63
N LEU A 259 1.61 -23.60 1.76
CA LEU A 259 1.07 -22.62 0.82
C LEU A 259 1.80 -22.65 -0.54
N GLY A 260 3.13 -22.76 -0.53
CA GLY A 260 3.98 -22.74 -1.74
C GLY A 260 3.50 -23.65 -2.85
N PRO A 261 3.32 -24.97 -2.61
CA PRO A 261 2.81 -25.91 -3.61
C PRO A 261 1.43 -25.54 -4.16
N GLN A 262 0.56 -24.91 -3.35
CA GLN A 262 -0.78 -24.52 -3.79
C GLN A 262 -0.77 -23.28 -4.70
N MET A 263 0.25 -22.42 -4.60
CA MET A 263 0.39 -21.21 -5.43
C MET A 263 1.11 -21.46 -6.77
N ALA A 264 1.88 -22.54 -6.87
CA ALA A 264 2.64 -22.86 -8.08
C ALA A 264 1.78 -23.00 -9.36
N PRO A 265 0.60 -23.68 -9.37
CA PRO A 265 -0.21 -23.82 -10.58
C PRO A 265 -0.73 -22.49 -11.15
N SER A 266 -1.02 -21.52 -10.27
CA SER A 266 -1.47 -20.18 -10.67
C SER A 266 -0.33 -19.20 -10.92
N LYS A 267 0.93 -19.60 -10.63
CA LYS A 267 2.11 -18.72 -10.65
C LYS A 267 1.92 -17.47 -9.77
N THR A 268 1.30 -17.67 -8.62
CA THR A 268 1.10 -16.60 -7.63
C THR A 268 2.33 -16.52 -6.73
N ASP A 269 2.96 -15.35 -6.67
CA ASP A 269 4.12 -15.12 -5.80
C ASP A 269 3.73 -15.12 -4.32
N ILE A 270 4.67 -15.50 -3.45
CA ILE A 270 4.50 -15.40 -2.00
C ILE A 270 5.53 -14.42 -1.45
N PHE A 271 5.05 -13.42 -0.72
CA PHE A 271 5.89 -12.62 0.16
C PHE A 271 5.64 -13.08 1.61
N PHE A 272 6.63 -12.94 2.49
CA PHE A 272 6.58 -13.41 3.88
C PHE A 272 5.29 -12.99 4.62
N GLY A 273 4.89 -11.73 4.48
CA GLY A 273 3.84 -11.10 5.29
C GLY A 273 4.00 -9.58 5.29
N THR A 274 3.06 -8.87 5.90
CA THR A 274 3.20 -7.43 6.15
C THR A 274 3.85 -7.21 7.52
N MET A 275 5.18 -7.13 7.52
CA MET A 275 6.04 -6.98 8.70
C MET A 275 5.86 -5.61 9.35
N GLU A 276 5.26 -5.58 10.53
CA GLU A 276 4.91 -4.38 11.28
C GLU A 276 5.85 -4.08 12.46
N ARG A 277 6.80 -4.98 12.74
CA ARG A 277 7.76 -4.89 13.86
C ARG A 277 9.16 -4.48 13.36
N PRO A 278 10.00 -3.80 14.18
CA PRO A 278 11.30 -3.30 13.73
C PRO A 278 12.41 -4.38 13.67
N THR A 279 12.08 -5.64 13.97
CA THR A 279 13.07 -6.69 14.25
C THR A 279 13.46 -7.49 13.01
N GLU A 280 14.66 -7.25 12.48
CA GLU A 280 15.20 -7.99 11.31
C GLU A 280 15.15 -9.51 11.47
N ALA A 281 15.37 -10.02 12.69
CA ALA A 281 15.42 -11.46 12.99
C ALA A 281 14.11 -12.21 12.65
N LEU A 282 12.95 -11.55 12.67
CA LEU A 282 11.69 -12.18 12.27
C LEU A 282 11.66 -12.48 10.77
N VAL A 283 12.20 -11.56 9.96
CA VAL A 283 12.36 -11.74 8.51
C VAL A 283 13.41 -12.82 8.23
N ASP A 284 14.57 -12.74 8.89
CA ASP A 284 15.62 -13.76 8.74
C ASP A 284 15.12 -15.17 9.06
N THR A 285 14.32 -15.32 10.11
CA THR A 285 13.77 -16.61 10.53
C THR A 285 12.98 -17.26 9.41
N VAL A 286 12.14 -16.50 8.69
CA VAL A 286 11.34 -17.04 7.58
C VAL A 286 12.16 -17.24 6.31
N LEU A 287 13.06 -16.31 5.98
CA LEU A 287 13.88 -16.43 4.77
C LEU A 287 14.93 -17.56 4.86
N ARG A 288 15.30 -17.99 6.06
CA ARG A 288 16.29 -19.05 6.29
C ARG A 288 15.67 -20.41 6.63
N ASP A 289 14.37 -20.47 6.89
CA ASP A 289 13.70 -21.74 7.16
C ASP A 289 13.57 -22.55 5.86
N PRO A 290 14.06 -23.80 5.80
CA PRO A 290 14.08 -24.59 4.56
C PRO A 290 12.68 -24.89 4.00
N ARG A 291 11.63 -24.78 4.83
CA ARG A 291 10.25 -25.00 4.40
C ARG A 291 9.69 -23.81 3.61
N SER A 292 10.08 -22.58 3.96
CA SER A 292 9.57 -21.35 3.35
C SER A 292 10.54 -20.68 2.39
N ALA A 293 11.85 -20.82 2.59
CA ALA A 293 12.88 -20.17 1.79
C ALA A 293 12.72 -20.35 0.27
N PRO A 294 12.32 -21.53 -0.26
CA PRO A 294 12.14 -21.71 -1.70
C PRO A 294 10.95 -20.94 -2.30
N TYR A 295 10.05 -20.42 -1.47
CA TYR A 295 8.78 -19.83 -1.90
C TYR A 295 8.68 -18.32 -1.67
N VAL A 296 9.49 -17.76 -0.77
CA VAL A 296 9.40 -16.34 -0.39
C VAL A 296 10.28 -15.48 -1.29
N HIS A 297 9.66 -14.63 -2.09
CA HIS A 297 10.36 -13.74 -3.05
C HIS A 297 10.40 -12.27 -2.61
N GLY A 298 9.82 -11.94 -1.46
CA GLY A 298 9.80 -10.58 -0.95
C GLY A 298 9.17 -10.43 0.44
N VAL A 299 9.15 -9.20 0.93
CA VAL A 299 8.61 -8.83 2.24
C VAL A 299 7.81 -7.54 2.11
N GLY A 300 6.59 -7.52 2.66
CA GLY A 300 5.86 -6.28 2.91
C GLY A 300 6.28 -5.70 4.26
N PHE A 301 6.39 -4.39 4.36
CA PHE A 301 6.65 -3.67 5.61
C PHE A 301 5.53 -2.68 5.89
N GLN A 302 5.23 -2.49 7.17
CA GLN A 302 4.26 -1.55 7.72
C GLN A 302 4.80 -0.96 9.02
N TRP A 303 4.23 0.15 9.51
CA TRP A 303 4.46 0.66 10.87
C TRP A 303 5.94 0.73 11.29
N ALA A 304 6.31 0.06 12.39
CA ALA A 304 7.67 0.02 12.90
C ALA A 304 8.61 -0.85 12.04
N GLY A 305 8.06 -1.70 11.16
CA GLY A 305 8.79 -2.49 10.17
C GLY A 305 9.69 -1.67 9.26
N LYS A 306 9.38 -0.39 9.04
CA LYS A 306 10.25 0.54 8.30
C LYS A 306 11.68 0.64 8.85
N ALA A 307 11.88 0.36 10.15
CA ALA A 307 13.19 0.39 10.78
C ALA A 307 14.07 -0.82 10.40
N ALA A 308 13.47 -1.95 10.01
CA ALA A 308 14.20 -3.16 9.60
C ALA A 308 14.70 -3.09 8.14
N ILE A 309 14.05 -2.28 7.30
CA ILE A 309 14.30 -2.21 5.85
C ILE A 309 15.78 -2.02 5.51
N PRO A 310 16.54 -1.06 6.11
CA PRO A 310 17.93 -0.83 5.73
C PRO A 310 18.83 -2.06 5.94
N GLY A 311 18.60 -2.81 7.01
CA GLY A 311 19.37 -4.01 7.32
C GLY A 311 18.98 -5.22 6.48
N ILE A 312 17.68 -5.40 6.25
CA ILE A 312 17.18 -6.43 5.32
C ILE A 312 17.67 -6.16 3.90
N HIS A 313 17.56 -4.94 3.40
CA HIS A 313 18.00 -4.59 2.05
C HIS A 313 19.51 -4.79 1.86
N ARG A 314 20.33 -4.44 2.85
CA ARG A 314 21.78 -4.68 2.81
C ARG A 314 22.12 -6.16 2.77
N ARG A 315 21.35 -7.01 3.46
CA ARG A 315 21.60 -8.44 3.60
C ARG A 315 21.05 -9.27 2.44
N TYR A 316 19.91 -8.84 1.89
CA TYR A 316 19.20 -9.47 0.78
C TYR A 316 18.90 -8.41 -0.29
N PRO A 317 19.92 -7.94 -1.05
CA PRO A 317 19.79 -6.80 -1.96
C PRO A 317 18.82 -7.03 -3.12
N ASP A 318 18.62 -8.29 -3.52
CA ASP A 318 17.72 -8.67 -4.61
C ASP A 318 16.29 -8.98 -4.14
N LEU A 319 16.04 -8.98 -2.81
CA LEU A 319 14.73 -9.25 -2.25
C LEU A 319 13.80 -8.06 -2.49
N ALA A 320 12.60 -8.33 -3.00
CA ALA A 320 11.60 -7.28 -3.19
C ALA A 320 11.05 -6.81 -1.82
N LEU A 321 11.12 -5.51 -1.56
CA LEU A 321 10.65 -4.89 -0.31
C LEU A 321 9.51 -3.92 -0.63
N TYR A 322 8.31 -4.18 -0.13
CA TYR A 322 7.15 -3.31 -0.37
C TYR A 322 6.82 -2.52 0.89
N GLN A 323 6.59 -1.21 0.76
CA GLN A 323 5.73 -0.53 1.71
C GLN A 323 4.30 -0.97 1.36
N SER A 324 3.72 -1.78 2.23
CA SER A 324 2.54 -2.60 1.91
C SER A 324 1.21 -2.02 2.41
N GLU A 325 1.29 -1.11 3.37
CA GLU A 325 0.16 -0.34 3.91
C GLU A 325 0.68 0.91 4.61
N GLN A 326 0.03 2.03 4.35
CA GLN A 326 0.37 3.29 4.99
C GLN A 326 -0.29 3.37 6.38
N GLU A 327 0.44 3.98 7.32
CA GLU A 327 -0.09 4.30 8.65
C GLU A 327 -1.42 5.07 8.56
N CYS A 328 -2.33 4.75 9.47
CA CYS A 328 -3.76 4.97 9.30
C CYS A 328 -4.25 6.43 9.32
N GLY A 329 -3.57 7.33 10.02
CA GLY A 329 -4.13 8.65 10.37
C GLY A 329 -5.31 8.56 11.34
N ASP A 330 -6.06 9.65 11.45
CA ASP A 330 -7.15 9.84 12.43
C ASP A 330 -8.50 10.22 11.79
N GLY A 331 -8.57 10.20 10.45
CA GLY A 331 -9.77 10.56 9.68
C GLY A 331 -9.90 12.04 9.36
N GLN A 332 -8.97 12.90 9.81
CA GLN A 332 -8.99 14.34 9.52
C GLN A 332 -8.50 14.67 8.11
N ASN A 333 -7.67 13.81 7.50
CA ASN A 333 -7.06 14.03 6.18
C ASN A 333 -6.36 15.40 6.06
N ASP A 334 -5.72 15.84 7.14
CA ASP A 334 -5.17 17.20 7.25
C ASP A 334 -3.79 17.35 6.60
N TRP A 335 -3.38 18.60 6.40
CA TRP A 335 -2.10 18.91 5.77
C TRP A 335 -0.90 18.42 6.61
N LYS A 336 -1.02 18.41 7.94
CA LYS A 336 0.01 17.92 8.85
C LYS A 336 0.28 16.43 8.62
N TYR A 337 -0.77 15.62 8.47
CA TYR A 337 -0.65 14.20 8.19
C TYR A 337 -0.14 13.93 6.77
N CYS A 338 -0.48 14.79 5.80
CA CYS A 338 0.13 14.75 4.48
C CYS A 338 1.66 15.00 4.53
N ARG A 339 2.13 15.95 5.35
CA ARG A 339 3.58 16.15 5.58
C ARG A 339 4.23 14.93 6.23
N TYR A 340 3.57 14.33 7.21
CA TYR A 340 4.03 13.07 7.82
C TYR A 340 4.13 11.93 6.79
N THR A 341 3.14 11.82 5.91
CA THR A 341 3.11 10.83 4.81
C THR A 341 4.33 10.98 3.90
N TRP A 342 4.73 12.20 3.59
CA TRP A 342 5.93 12.44 2.79
C TRP A 342 7.21 11.96 3.51
N ASP A 343 7.32 12.17 4.82
CA ASP A 343 8.43 11.64 5.60
C ASP A 343 8.45 10.10 5.59
N LEU A 344 7.28 9.45 5.66
CA LEU A 344 7.17 8.01 5.46
C LEU A 344 7.64 7.59 4.07
N MET A 345 7.15 8.23 3.00
CA MET A 345 7.56 7.91 1.63
C MET A 345 9.08 7.99 1.45
N LYS A 346 9.71 9.05 1.96
CA LYS A 346 11.19 9.16 1.97
C LYS A 346 11.83 8.04 2.77
N GLN A 347 11.31 7.69 3.93
CA GLN A 347 11.85 6.62 4.76
C GLN A 347 11.79 5.26 4.04
N TYR A 348 10.65 4.89 3.45
CA TYR A 348 10.52 3.60 2.78
C TYR A 348 11.32 3.56 1.46
N LEU A 349 11.10 4.53 0.57
CA LEU A 349 11.72 4.56 -0.77
C LEU A 349 13.21 4.91 -0.70
N GLY A 350 13.65 5.65 0.31
CA GLY A 350 15.06 5.94 0.56
C GLY A 350 15.87 4.74 1.03
N ASN A 351 15.21 3.73 1.61
CA ASN A 351 15.87 2.56 2.22
C ASN A 351 15.72 1.26 1.44
N GLY A 352 15.13 1.29 0.24
CA GLY A 352 15.09 0.11 -0.65
C GLY A 352 13.69 -0.40 -0.99
N ALA A 353 12.61 0.24 -0.51
CA ALA A 353 11.27 -0.17 -0.92
C ALA A 353 11.05 0.03 -2.44
N ASN A 354 10.49 -0.98 -3.09
CA ASN A 354 10.18 -1.02 -4.52
C ASN A 354 8.77 -0.50 -4.81
N ALA A 355 7.84 -0.59 -3.85
CA ALA A 355 6.46 -0.16 -4.01
C ALA A 355 5.98 0.63 -2.80
N TYR A 356 5.01 1.51 -3.03
CA TYR A 356 4.32 2.24 -1.97
C TYR A 356 2.81 2.18 -2.19
N LEU A 357 2.10 1.64 -1.21
CA LEU A 357 0.66 1.45 -1.21
C LEU A 357 0.02 2.26 -0.08
N TYR A 358 -0.81 3.21 -0.48
CA TYR A 358 -1.73 3.87 0.43
C TYR A 358 -2.75 2.87 0.96
N TRP A 359 -3.33 3.13 2.12
CA TRP A 359 -4.30 2.22 2.69
C TRP A 359 -5.68 2.39 2.04
N ASN A 360 -6.50 3.34 2.50
CA ASN A 360 -7.87 3.49 1.99
C ASN A 360 -7.95 4.37 0.73
N ILE A 361 -8.49 3.83 -0.37
CA ILE A 361 -8.80 4.62 -1.57
C ILE A 361 -9.85 5.68 -1.25
N ALA A 362 -10.97 5.26 -0.67
CA ALA A 362 -12.09 6.14 -0.37
C ALA A 362 -12.69 5.73 0.96
N LEU A 363 -13.23 6.70 1.69
CA LEU A 363 -14.06 6.49 2.87
C LEU A 363 -15.13 7.58 2.94
N LYS A 364 -16.18 7.34 3.73
CA LYS A 364 -17.06 8.44 4.16
C LYS A 364 -16.26 9.47 4.95
N GLN A 365 -16.66 10.74 4.91
CA GLN A 365 -16.05 11.80 5.71
C GLN A 365 -15.88 11.37 7.19
N GLY A 366 -14.70 11.65 7.75
CA GLY A 366 -14.31 11.24 9.10
C GLY A 366 -13.81 9.79 9.22
N GLY A 367 -13.92 8.98 8.17
CA GLY A 367 -13.16 7.73 8.01
C GLY A 367 -13.39 6.65 9.06
N LEU A 368 -14.57 6.59 9.67
CA LEU A 368 -14.86 5.67 10.77
C LEU A 368 -15.08 4.24 10.25
N SER A 369 -14.30 3.28 10.74
CA SER A 369 -14.50 1.85 10.49
C SER A 369 -15.69 1.27 11.25
N ARG A 370 -16.09 0.05 10.86
CA ARG A 370 -17.10 -0.76 11.57
C ARG A 370 -16.77 -0.97 13.06
N TRP A 371 -15.48 -1.04 13.39
CA TRP A 371 -14.95 -1.26 14.74
C TRP A 371 -14.66 0.04 15.49
N GLY A 372 -14.99 1.19 14.91
CA GLY A 372 -14.94 2.45 15.61
C GLY A 372 -13.57 3.11 15.64
N TRP A 373 -12.63 2.67 14.82
CA TRP A 373 -11.36 3.37 14.62
C TRP A 373 -11.41 4.23 13.35
N ARG A 374 -10.90 5.46 13.41
CA ARG A 374 -10.89 6.41 12.29
C ARG A 374 -9.59 6.35 11.51
N GLN A 375 -9.67 6.45 10.18
CA GLN A 375 -8.49 6.47 9.31
C GLN A 375 -8.66 7.43 8.13
N ASN A 376 -7.53 7.89 7.59
CA ASN A 376 -7.49 8.74 6.40
C ASN A 376 -7.74 7.93 5.12
N SER A 377 -8.06 8.65 4.04
CA SER A 377 -8.33 8.11 2.71
C SER A 377 -7.87 9.06 1.62
N LEU A 378 -7.81 8.61 0.36
CA LEU A 378 -7.50 9.48 -0.78
C LEU A 378 -8.74 10.27 -1.25
N VAL A 379 -9.93 9.71 -1.03
CA VAL A 379 -11.23 10.29 -1.38
C VAL A 379 -12.15 10.30 -0.17
N ALA A 380 -12.50 11.50 0.30
CA ALA A 380 -13.50 11.67 1.33
C ALA A 380 -14.88 11.89 0.70
N VAL A 381 -15.82 10.98 0.96
CA VAL A 381 -17.19 11.03 0.41
C VAL A 381 -18.15 11.68 1.40
N ASP A 382 -18.87 12.70 0.94
CA ASP A 382 -20.02 13.26 1.62
C ASP A 382 -21.28 12.49 1.19
N GLU A 383 -21.83 11.70 2.10
CA GLU A 383 -23.00 10.87 1.80
C GLU A 383 -24.29 11.67 1.66
N ALA A 384 -24.43 12.77 2.42
CA ALA A 384 -25.64 13.58 2.42
C ALA A 384 -25.71 14.42 1.15
N ALA A 385 -24.58 14.98 0.73
CA ALA A 385 -24.49 15.77 -0.51
C ALA A 385 -24.28 14.90 -1.76
N GLN A 386 -23.94 13.61 -1.60
CA GLN A 386 -23.52 12.71 -2.69
C GLN A 386 -22.36 13.28 -3.52
N THR A 387 -21.41 13.94 -2.84
CA THR A 387 -20.21 14.53 -3.44
C THR A 387 -18.94 13.93 -2.82
N TYR A 388 -17.78 14.28 -3.34
CA TYR A 388 -16.49 13.85 -2.78
C TYR A 388 -15.44 14.95 -2.86
N GLN A 389 -14.38 14.76 -2.08
CA GLN A 389 -13.19 15.61 -2.10
C GLN A 389 -11.93 14.76 -2.17
N TRP A 390 -10.98 15.21 -2.99
CA TRP A 390 -9.62 14.69 -3.00
C TRP A 390 -8.86 15.22 -1.79
N THR A 391 -8.24 14.34 -1.03
CA THR A 391 -7.48 14.72 0.18
C THR A 391 -6.09 15.22 -0.17
N HIS A 392 -5.37 15.77 0.82
CA HIS A 392 -3.99 16.20 0.60
C HIS A 392 -3.09 15.01 0.25
N GLU A 393 -3.28 13.86 0.88
CA GLU A 393 -2.52 12.64 0.55
C GLU A 393 -2.79 12.13 -0.88
N TYR A 394 -3.98 12.37 -1.46
CA TYR A 394 -4.21 12.09 -2.88
C TYR A 394 -3.23 12.85 -3.77
N TYR A 395 -3.10 14.16 -3.57
CA TYR A 395 -2.19 14.96 -4.38
C TYR A 395 -0.73 14.59 -4.12
N LEU A 396 -0.36 14.25 -2.88
CA LEU A 396 0.96 13.73 -2.57
C LEU A 396 1.26 12.42 -3.29
N MET A 397 0.34 11.45 -3.25
CA MET A 397 0.47 10.20 -4.03
C MET A 397 0.64 10.52 -5.52
N LYS A 398 -0.21 11.40 -6.07
CA LYS A 398 -0.17 11.85 -7.46
C LYS A 398 1.19 12.47 -7.85
N HIS A 399 1.83 13.23 -6.96
CA HIS A 399 3.17 13.81 -7.20
C HIS A 399 4.25 12.76 -7.52
N LEU A 400 4.11 11.53 -6.99
CA LEU A 400 4.97 10.41 -7.33
C LEU A 400 4.36 9.55 -8.44
N SER A 401 3.19 8.96 -8.19
CA SER A 401 2.62 7.90 -9.02
C SER A 401 2.23 8.37 -10.41
N HIS A 402 1.91 9.67 -10.59
CA HIS A 402 1.62 10.20 -11.92
C HIS A 402 2.85 10.15 -12.84
N TYR A 403 4.05 10.37 -12.30
CA TYR A 403 5.27 10.58 -13.08
C TYR A 403 6.28 9.43 -13.00
N VAL A 404 6.35 8.72 -11.87
CA VAL A 404 7.26 7.60 -11.66
C VAL A 404 6.58 6.32 -12.12
N ARG A 405 7.03 5.78 -13.26
CA ARG A 405 6.43 4.61 -13.91
C ARG A 405 7.02 3.30 -13.39
N PRO A 406 6.29 2.17 -13.46
CA PRO A 406 6.87 0.86 -13.21
C PRO A 406 8.15 0.64 -14.04
N GLY A 407 9.19 0.17 -13.37
CA GLY A 407 10.53 -0.01 -13.97
C GLY A 407 11.46 1.20 -13.79
N ALA A 408 10.97 2.33 -13.26
CA ALA A 408 11.84 3.45 -12.90
C ALA A 408 12.89 3.05 -11.87
N ARG A 409 14.06 3.66 -11.90
CA ARG A 409 15.13 3.45 -10.92
C ARG A 409 15.17 4.63 -9.96
N ARG A 410 15.23 4.37 -8.65
CA ARG A 410 15.47 5.43 -7.65
C ARG A 410 16.89 5.99 -7.83
N LEU A 411 17.02 7.31 -7.80
CA LEU A 411 18.30 8.00 -7.89
C LEU A 411 18.67 8.57 -6.52
N PRO A 412 19.85 8.23 -5.96
CA PRO A 412 20.39 8.92 -4.80
C PRO A 412 20.62 10.41 -5.07
N ALA A 413 20.57 11.20 -4.00
CA ALA A 413 20.92 12.62 -4.05
C ALA A 413 21.88 12.97 -2.92
N ARG A 414 22.75 13.94 -3.14
CA ARG A 414 23.73 14.44 -2.18
C ARG A 414 23.63 15.96 -2.10
N GLY A 415 23.97 16.55 -0.95
CA GLY A 415 23.95 18.00 -0.75
C GLY A 415 23.18 18.40 0.52
N PRO A 416 23.16 19.69 0.86
CA PRO A 416 22.51 20.20 2.07
C PRO A 416 20.98 20.08 2.04
N TYR A 417 20.36 19.94 0.88
CA TYR A 417 18.91 19.81 0.75
C TYR A 417 18.50 18.35 0.53
N ALA A 418 18.11 17.69 1.62
CA ALA A 418 17.74 16.26 1.63
C ALA A 418 16.23 16.01 1.49
N ASN A 419 15.38 17.04 1.46
CA ASN A 419 13.93 16.89 1.47
C ASN A 419 13.34 16.60 0.08
N LEU A 420 13.84 15.54 -0.56
CA LEU A 420 13.50 15.16 -1.92
C LEU A 420 13.56 13.64 -2.16
N LEU A 421 12.92 13.21 -3.24
CA LEU A 421 13.11 11.90 -3.88
C LEU A 421 13.33 12.10 -5.38
N ALA A 422 14.20 11.28 -5.99
CA ALA A 422 14.49 11.35 -7.41
C ALA A 422 14.44 9.96 -8.08
N PHE A 423 14.01 9.91 -9.33
CA PHE A 423 13.82 8.68 -10.10
C PHE A 423 14.16 8.90 -11.58
N GLN A 424 14.64 7.85 -12.25
CA GLN A 424 14.77 7.80 -13.70
C GLN A 424 13.81 6.76 -14.27
N ASN A 425 12.91 7.19 -15.14
CA ASN A 425 12.02 6.30 -15.88
C ASN A 425 12.78 5.56 -17.01
N LEU A 426 12.14 4.52 -17.56
CA LEU A 426 12.70 3.75 -18.68
C LEU A 426 12.86 4.58 -19.97
N ASP A 427 12.05 5.62 -20.14
CA ASP A 427 12.18 6.61 -21.22
C ASP A 427 13.30 7.65 -20.98
N ARG A 428 14.09 7.46 -19.92
CA ARG A 428 15.20 8.32 -19.46
C ARG A 428 14.78 9.64 -18.82
N SER A 429 13.48 9.96 -18.76
CA SER A 429 13.00 11.13 -18.01
C SER A 429 13.36 11.01 -16.53
N ILE A 430 13.71 12.15 -15.93
CA ILE A 430 14.07 12.24 -14.51
C ILE A 430 12.98 13.00 -13.76
N VAL A 431 12.47 12.37 -12.72
CA VAL A 431 11.45 12.92 -11.83
C VAL A 431 12.13 13.29 -10.51
N VAL A 432 11.98 14.53 -10.06
CA VAL A 432 12.44 14.99 -8.75
C VAL A 432 11.25 15.57 -7.99
N VAL A 433 10.90 14.94 -6.87
CA VAL A 433 9.83 15.39 -5.97
C VAL A 433 10.47 16.01 -4.73
N LEU A 434 10.09 17.23 -4.36
CA LEU A 434 10.66 18.00 -3.26
C LEU A 434 9.55 18.49 -2.32
N GLN A 435 9.91 18.73 -1.06
CA GLN A 435 9.06 19.42 -0.11
C GLN A 435 9.79 20.63 0.46
N ASN A 436 9.20 21.82 0.31
CA ASN A 436 9.57 22.99 1.11
C ASN A 436 8.67 23.05 2.36
N PRO A 437 9.17 22.72 3.55
CA PRO A 437 8.38 22.74 4.78
C PRO A 437 8.29 24.13 5.42
N ASP A 438 9.07 25.09 4.91
CA ASP A 438 9.26 26.41 5.50
C ASP A 438 8.05 27.32 5.21
N ALA A 439 7.78 28.27 6.09
CA ALA A 439 6.70 29.26 5.93
C ALA A 439 6.99 30.31 4.84
N VAL A 440 8.14 30.23 4.17
CA VAL A 440 8.56 31.16 3.12
C VAL A 440 8.98 30.39 1.87
N ALA A 441 8.83 31.02 0.70
CA ALA A 441 9.30 30.45 -0.55
C ALA A 441 10.83 30.33 -0.55
N ARG A 442 11.35 29.25 -1.14
CA ARG A 442 12.77 28.92 -1.12
C ARG A 442 13.26 28.50 -2.50
N SER A 443 14.32 29.14 -2.98
CA SER A 443 15.04 28.68 -4.16
C SER A 443 15.93 27.49 -3.79
N VAL A 444 15.90 26.43 -4.60
CA VAL A 444 16.72 25.22 -4.38
C VAL A 444 17.47 24.90 -5.67
N ALA A 445 18.79 24.94 -5.65
CA ALA A 445 19.63 24.59 -6.80
C ALA A 445 19.79 23.06 -6.91
N ILE A 446 19.17 22.46 -7.93
CA ILE A 446 19.16 21.02 -8.20
C ILE A 446 20.02 20.72 -9.41
N ARG A 447 21.12 19.99 -9.22
CA ARG A 447 22.02 19.57 -10.29
C ARG A 447 21.66 18.17 -10.79
N VAL A 448 21.50 18.05 -12.11
CA VAL A 448 21.20 16.81 -12.82
C VAL A 448 22.14 16.71 -14.02
N GLY A 449 23.20 15.91 -13.88
CA GLY A 449 24.29 15.86 -14.86
C GLY A 449 24.97 17.23 -15.01
N ALA A 450 25.05 17.73 -16.25
CA ALA A 450 25.67 19.04 -16.54
C ALA A 450 24.71 20.24 -16.37
N ARG A 451 23.44 20.01 -16.04
CA ARG A 451 22.41 21.05 -15.93
C ARG A 451 22.07 21.31 -14.46
N THR A 452 21.89 22.58 -14.11
CA THR A 452 21.36 23.01 -12.80
C THR A 452 20.03 23.71 -13.01
N PHE A 453 19.02 23.33 -12.22
CA PHE A 453 17.69 23.93 -12.18
C PHE A 453 17.51 24.61 -10.84
N VAL A 454 16.94 25.82 -10.82
CA VAL A 454 16.72 26.59 -9.57
C VAL A 454 15.24 26.95 -9.43
N PRO A 455 14.34 25.99 -9.18
CA PRO A 455 12.95 26.30 -8.87
C PRO A 455 12.85 27.11 -7.57
N GLN A 456 11.94 28.08 -7.55
CA GLN A 456 11.52 28.76 -6.32
C GLN A 456 10.31 28.00 -5.75
N LEU A 457 10.56 27.11 -4.80
CA LEU A 457 9.54 26.29 -4.17
C LEU A 457 8.62 27.18 -3.33
N PRO A 458 7.29 27.14 -3.49
CA PRO A 458 6.37 27.88 -2.64
C PRO A 458 6.53 27.51 -1.16
N ALA A 459 6.11 28.40 -0.25
CA ALA A 459 6.03 28.10 1.18
C ALA A 459 5.13 26.88 1.43
N ASP A 460 5.52 26.03 2.39
CA ASP A 460 4.78 24.85 2.85
C ASP A 460 4.15 24.05 1.69
N SER A 461 5.00 23.51 0.82
CA SER A 461 4.59 22.94 -0.47
C SER A 461 5.32 21.66 -0.85
N PHE A 462 4.68 20.88 -1.71
CA PHE A 462 5.30 19.83 -2.52
C PHE A 462 5.51 20.32 -3.94
N SER A 463 6.58 19.87 -4.59
CA SER A 463 6.93 20.20 -5.96
C SER A 463 7.41 18.96 -6.71
N THR A 464 6.93 18.71 -7.93
CA THR A 464 7.52 17.71 -8.83
C THR A 464 8.08 18.39 -10.06
N LEU A 465 9.37 18.18 -10.34
CA LEU A 465 10.00 18.50 -11.61
C LEU A 465 10.16 17.22 -12.43
N VAL A 466 9.84 17.31 -13.72
CA VAL A 466 10.07 16.24 -14.71
C VAL A 466 10.97 16.79 -15.80
N LEU A 467 12.10 16.13 -16.01
CA LEU A 467 13.14 16.52 -16.96
C LEU A 467 13.20 15.46 -18.05
N TYR A 468 12.93 15.84 -19.30
CA TYR A 468 12.97 14.92 -20.45
C TYR A 468 14.34 14.87 -21.12
#